data_AF-A0A3B4X6K5-F1
#
_entry.id   AF-A0A3B4X6K5-F1
#
_cell.length_a   1.000
_cell.length_b   1.000
_cell.length_c   1.000
_cell.angle_alpha   90.00
_cell.angle_beta   90.00
_cell.angle_gamma   90.00
#
_symmetry.space_group_name_H-M   'P 1'
#
loop_
_entity.id
_entity.type
_entity.pdbx_description
1 polymer ?
#
loop_
_entity_poly.entity_id
_entity_poly.type
_entity_poly.pdbx_seq_one_letter_code
_entity_poly.pdbx_strand_id
1 'polypeptide(L)'
;MCEKLKRSTWKVQLAVLQSMKAYFQGLLLLEKGREDSNALSQILTETCAALTYPLENKSYSSVRTEALSVVDLIVKRTGESEQWDCVSVKSREQLQRSLSTLQSDSRPDLRDKAQELWYFEHVLEMVFGFFCLQGE
;
A
#
# COMPACT_ATOMS: atom_id res chain seq x y z
N MET A 1 3.57 11.19 -13.20
CA MET A 1 4.56 11.52 -12.13
C MET A 1 5.59 10.42 -11.90
N CYS A 2 5.20 9.13 -11.98
CA CYS A 2 6.04 7.98 -11.66
C CYS A 2 7.29 7.76 -12.53
N GLU A 3 7.29 8.14 -13.81
CA GLU A 3 8.47 7.97 -14.68
C GLU A 3 9.66 8.86 -14.28
N LYS A 4 9.40 10.02 -13.65
CA LYS A 4 10.47 10.86 -13.10
C LYS A 4 11.04 10.27 -11.81
N LEU A 5 10.19 9.65 -10.97
CA LEU A 5 10.64 8.95 -9.75
C LEU A 5 11.61 7.82 -10.05
N LYS A 6 11.41 7.07 -11.14
CA LYS A 6 12.34 6.00 -11.59
C LYS A 6 13.76 6.49 -11.87
N ARG A 7 13.92 7.75 -12.33
CA ARG A 7 15.22 8.34 -12.69
C ARG A 7 15.82 9.24 -11.61
N SER A 8 15.07 9.52 -10.55
CA SER A 8 15.50 10.38 -9.45
C SER A 8 16.47 9.67 -8.51
N THR A 9 17.28 10.45 -7.79
CA THR A 9 18.15 9.91 -6.73
C THR A 9 17.31 9.27 -5.62
N TRP A 10 17.88 8.26 -4.96
CA TRP A 10 17.19 7.53 -3.88
C TRP A 10 16.69 8.45 -2.75
N LYS A 11 17.38 9.57 -2.49
CA LYS A 11 16.97 10.58 -1.50
C LYS A 11 15.67 11.30 -1.90
N VAL A 12 15.51 11.61 -3.19
CA VAL A 12 14.28 12.23 -3.71
C VAL A 12 13.14 11.21 -3.67
N GLN A 13 13.41 9.94 -4.02
CA GLN A 13 12.42 8.88 -3.87
C GLN A 13 11.96 8.74 -2.41
N LEU A 14 12.91 8.72 -1.47
CA LEU A 14 12.62 8.62 -0.05
C LEU A 14 11.79 9.82 0.46
N ALA A 15 12.16 11.05 0.10
CA ALA A 15 11.43 12.25 0.50
C ALA A 15 9.99 12.26 -0.04
N VAL A 16 9.78 11.79 -1.28
CA VAL A 16 8.44 11.66 -1.86
C VAL A 16 7.63 10.61 -1.10
N LEU A 17 8.21 9.45 -0.75
CA LEU A 17 7.53 8.42 0.03
C LEU A 17 7.15 8.91 1.43
N GLN A 18 8.03 9.67 2.09
CA GLN A 18 7.72 10.30 3.39
C GLN A 18 6.59 11.32 3.27
N SER A 19 6.57 12.09 2.18
CA SER A 19 5.50 13.04 1.90
C SER A 19 4.18 12.33 1.60
N MET A 20 4.21 11.22 0.86
CA MET A 20 3.05 10.35 0.63
C MET A 20 2.53 9.77 1.94
N LYS A 21 3.42 9.32 2.83
CA LYS A 21 3.04 8.84 4.17
C LYS A 21 2.31 9.91 4.97
N ALA A 22 2.87 11.13 5.04
CA ALA A 22 2.25 12.25 5.73
C ALA A 22 0.89 12.63 5.10
N TYR A 23 0.78 12.55 3.78
CA TYR A 23 -0.48 12.74 3.07
C TYR A 23 -1.55 11.74 3.53
N PHE A 24 -1.24 10.43 3.56
CA PHE A 24 -2.19 9.41 4.02
C PHE A 24 -2.48 9.47 5.53
N GLN A 25 -1.54 9.95 6.34
CA GLN A 25 -1.78 10.21 7.77
C GLN A 25 -2.79 11.34 7.98
N GLY A 26 -2.73 12.39 7.15
CA GLY A 26 -3.65 13.53 7.18
C GLY A 26 -4.87 13.39 6.26
N LEU A 27 -5.01 12.26 5.55
CA LEU A 27 -6.07 12.10 4.57
C LEU A 27 -7.42 11.88 5.25
N LEU A 28 -8.21 12.94 5.31
CA LEU A 28 -9.56 12.95 5.89
C LEU A 28 -10.57 12.07 5.12
N LEU A 29 -10.23 11.65 3.90
CA LEU A 29 -11.04 10.70 3.11
C LEU A 29 -11.00 9.28 3.69
N LEU A 30 -9.97 8.95 4.47
CA LEU A 30 -9.84 7.73 5.27
C LEU A 30 -10.43 7.91 6.68
N GLU A 31 -11.37 8.85 6.86
CA GLU A 31 -12.17 8.93 8.08
C GLU A 31 -13.53 8.26 7.88
N LYS A 32 -13.98 7.55 8.91
CA LYS A 32 -15.24 6.82 8.93
C LYS A 32 -16.41 7.77 8.61
N GLY A 33 -17.14 7.52 7.52
CA GLY A 33 -18.39 8.21 7.18
C GLY A 33 -18.32 9.24 6.04
N ARG A 34 -17.26 9.28 5.21
CA ARG A 34 -17.23 10.12 3.99
C ARG A 34 -17.58 9.34 2.72
N GLU A 35 -18.33 10.00 1.84
CA GLU A 35 -19.03 9.40 0.68
C GLU A 35 -18.20 9.34 -0.61
N ASP A 36 -17.01 9.96 -0.68
CA ASP A 36 -16.19 10.03 -1.90
C ASP A 36 -15.33 8.78 -2.13
N SER A 37 -15.95 7.60 -2.05
CA SER A 37 -15.33 6.28 -2.30
C SER A 37 -14.64 6.21 -3.66
N ASN A 38 -15.19 6.89 -4.68
CA ASN A 38 -14.62 6.91 -6.03
C ASN A 38 -13.28 7.68 -6.11
N ALA A 39 -13.19 8.84 -5.46
CA ALA A 39 -11.93 9.61 -5.42
C ALA A 39 -10.87 8.87 -4.61
N LEU A 40 -11.27 8.26 -3.48
CA LEU A 40 -10.38 7.43 -2.67
C LEU A 40 -9.86 6.22 -3.46
N SER A 41 -10.72 5.54 -4.22
CA SER A 41 -10.35 4.41 -5.06
C SER A 41 -9.32 4.78 -6.13
N GLN A 42 -9.51 5.93 -6.80
CA GLN A 42 -8.54 6.43 -7.78
C GLN A 42 -7.18 6.74 -7.14
N ILE A 43 -7.18 7.46 -6.01
CA ILE A 43 -5.95 7.81 -5.28
C ILE A 43 -5.21 6.53 -4.85
N LEU A 44 -5.92 5.56 -4.29
CA LEU A 44 -5.34 4.28 -3.86
C LEU A 44 -4.78 3.50 -5.05
N THR A 45 -5.51 3.45 -6.17
CA THR A 45 -5.08 2.74 -7.38
C THR A 45 -3.80 3.34 -7.96
N GLU A 46 -3.75 4.67 -8.11
CA GLU A 46 -2.56 5.37 -8.60
C GLU A 46 -1.37 5.23 -7.63
N THR A 47 -1.64 5.28 -6.32
CA THR A 47 -0.61 5.13 -5.29
C THR A 47 -0.02 3.73 -5.29
N CYS A 48 -0.85 2.68 -5.36
CA CYS A 48 -0.37 1.29 -5.42
C CYS A 48 0.49 1.06 -6.66
N ALA A 49 0.07 1.58 -7.82
CA ALA A 49 0.87 1.51 -9.04
C ALA A 49 2.20 2.30 -8.93
N ALA A 50 2.20 3.42 -8.20
CA ALA A 50 3.41 4.20 -7.95
C ALA A 50 4.37 3.50 -6.96
N LEU A 51 3.85 2.74 -6.00
CA LEU A 51 4.61 2.02 -4.96
C LEU A 51 5.26 0.74 -5.46
N THR A 52 4.76 0.11 -6.54
CA THR A 52 5.37 -1.09 -7.14
C THR A 52 6.87 -0.90 -7.42
N TYR A 53 7.26 0.23 -8.00
CA TYR A 53 8.66 0.48 -8.35
C TYR A 53 9.59 0.68 -7.12
N PRO A 54 9.23 1.51 -6.13
CA PRO A 54 9.97 1.61 -4.86
C PRO A 54 10.10 0.29 -4.09
N LEU A 55 9.06 -0.55 -4.09
CA LEU A 55 9.06 -1.85 -3.40
C LEU A 55 10.02 -2.85 -4.05
N GLU A 56 10.10 -2.84 -5.38
CA GLU A 56 11.01 -3.69 -6.17
C GLU A 56 12.44 -3.14 -6.29
N ASN A 57 12.75 -2.02 -5.63
CA ASN A 57 14.04 -1.37 -5.74
C ASN A 57 15.15 -2.19 -5.05
N LYS A 58 15.90 -2.99 -5.82
CA LYS A 58 16.98 -3.85 -5.32
C LYS A 58 18.14 -3.08 -4.67
N SER A 59 18.41 -1.87 -5.11
CA SER A 59 19.62 -1.11 -4.75
C SER A 59 19.50 -0.36 -3.41
N TYR A 60 18.30 0.10 -3.03
CA TYR A 60 18.14 0.98 -1.88
C TYR A 60 17.09 0.47 -0.89
N SER A 61 17.57 -0.19 0.16
CA SER A 61 16.69 -0.77 1.19
C SER A 61 15.90 0.27 1.98
N SER A 62 16.42 1.50 2.15
CA SER A 62 15.67 2.61 2.77
C SER A 62 14.43 3.00 1.97
N VAL A 63 14.53 2.99 0.63
CA VAL A 63 13.39 3.27 -0.26
C VAL A 63 12.33 2.17 -0.13
N ARG A 64 12.76 0.89 -0.10
CA ARG A 64 11.86 -0.25 0.13
C ARG A 64 11.14 -0.15 1.49
N THR A 65 11.88 0.18 2.55
CA THR A 65 11.36 0.29 3.92
C THR A 65 10.28 1.36 4.04
N GLU A 66 10.53 2.55 3.46
CA GLU A 66 9.56 3.62 3.51
C GLU A 66 8.35 3.32 2.62
N ALA A 67 8.54 2.73 1.44
CA ALA A 67 7.44 2.29 0.59
C ALA A 67 6.54 1.28 1.31
N LEU A 68 7.14 0.31 2.01
CA LEU A 68 6.40 -0.66 2.83
C LEU A 68 5.63 0.01 3.96
N SER A 69 6.18 1.07 4.55
CA SER A 69 5.51 1.84 5.60
C SER A 69 4.30 2.64 5.07
N VAL A 70 4.34 3.08 3.81
CA VAL A 70 3.17 3.71 3.15
C VAL A 70 2.09 2.67 2.90
N VAL A 71 2.45 1.47 2.42
CA VAL A 71 1.51 0.35 2.24
C VAL A 71 0.86 -0.03 3.57
N ASP A 72 1.64 -0.24 4.62
CA ASP A 72 1.14 -0.55 5.97
C ASP A 72 0.12 0.46 6.46
N LEU A 73 0.42 1.75 6.30
CA LEU A 73 -0.47 2.83 6.69
C LEU A 73 -1.78 2.79 5.89
N ILE A 74 -1.70 2.62 4.57
CA ILE A 74 -2.89 2.51 3.72
C ILE A 74 -3.76 1.37 4.22
N VAL A 75 -3.20 0.16 4.34
CA VAL A 75 -3.92 -1.06 4.73
C VAL A 75 -4.59 -0.91 6.10
N LYS A 76 -3.87 -0.40 7.10
CA LYS A 76 -4.43 -0.15 8.44
C LYS A 76 -5.57 0.84 8.41
N ARG A 77 -5.37 2.00 7.76
CA ARG A 77 -6.38 3.08 7.71
C ARG A 77 -7.63 2.67 6.95
N THR A 78 -7.47 1.95 5.85
CA THR A 78 -8.60 1.42 5.07
C THR A 78 -9.34 0.30 5.80
N GLY A 79 -8.65 -0.52 6.59
CA GLY A 79 -9.26 -1.55 7.43
C GLY A 79 -10.04 -0.95 8.60
N GLU A 80 -9.47 0.03 9.31
CA GLU A 80 -10.13 0.77 10.40
C GLU A 80 -11.38 1.53 9.95
N SER A 81 -11.36 2.03 8.71
CA SER A 81 -12.45 2.84 8.16
C SER A 81 -13.49 2.03 7.39
N GLU A 82 -13.35 0.69 7.32
CA GLU A 82 -14.22 -0.21 6.55
C GLU A 82 -14.29 0.17 5.04
N GLN A 83 -13.26 0.85 4.52
CA GLN A 83 -13.17 1.34 3.14
C GLN A 83 -12.22 0.48 2.29
N TRP A 84 -11.92 -0.74 2.72
CA TRP A 84 -11.05 -1.67 2.00
C TRP A 84 -11.54 -1.95 0.57
N ASP A 85 -12.85 -1.91 0.35
CA ASP A 85 -13.49 -2.08 -0.97
C ASP A 85 -13.12 -0.98 -1.98
N CYS A 86 -12.63 0.17 -1.52
CA CYS A 86 -12.12 1.21 -2.41
C CYS A 86 -10.80 0.78 -3.09
N VAL A 87 -10.05 -0.17 -2.51
CA VAL A 87 -8.83 -0.70 -3.10
C VAL A 87 -9.21 -1.71 -4.18
N SER A 88 -8.93 -1.38 -5.44
CA SER A 88 -9.23 -2.27 -6.57
C SER A 88 -8.48 -3.61 -6.45
N VAL A 89 -9.12 -4.69 -6.92
CA VAL A 89 -8.52 -6.04 -6.97
C VAL A 89 -7.16 -6.03 -7.66
N LYS A 90 -7.03 -5.27 -8.75
CA LYS A 90 -5.77 -5.12 -9.49
C LYS A 90 -4.66 -4.51 -8.64
N SER A 91 -4.97 -3.51 -7.82
CA SER A 91 -4.02 -2.89 -6.90
C SER A 91 -3.62 -3.83 -5.78
N ARG A 92 -4.56 -4.62 -5.24
CA ARG A 92 -4.28 -5.68 -4.25
C ARG A 92 -3.32 -6.72 -4.83
N GLU A 93 -3.61 -7.26 -6.01
CA GLU A 93 -2.69 -8.20 -6.67
C GLU A 93 -1.29 -7.60 -6.92
N GLN A 94 -1.20 -6.32 -7.28
CA GLN A 94 0.08 -5.65 -7.45
C GLN A 94 0.85 -5.55 -6.13
N LEU A 95 0.17 -5.18 -5.04
CA LEU A 95 0.77 -5.17 -3.71
C LEU A 95 1.20 -6.58 -3.28
N GLN A 96 0.37 -7.61 -3.48
CA GLN A 96 0.72 -9.00 -3.18
C GLN A 96 1.97 -9.47 -3.93
N ARG A 97 2.10 -9.14 -5.22
CA ARG A 97 3.29 -9.47 -6.01
C ARG A 97 4.53 -8.76 -5.47
N SER A 98 4.42 -7.48 -5.13
CA SER A 98 5.54 -6.72 -4.54
C SER A 98 5.91 -7.20 -3.13
N LEU A 99 4.93 -7.53 -2.29
CA LEU A 99 5.12 -8.08 -0.94
C LEU A 99 5.74 -9.49 -0.99
N SER A 100 5.29 -10.35 -1.91
CA SER A 100 5.89 -11.67 -2.15
C SER A 100 7.36 -11.54 -2.54
N THR A 101 7.71 -10.53 -3.34
CA THR A 101 9.09 -10.25 -3.71
C THR A 101 9.92 -9.80 -2.49
N LEU A 102 9.34 -9.01 -1.59
CA LEU A 102 9.96 -8.57 -0.34
C LEU A 102 10.12 -9.68 0.70
N GLN A 103 9.32 -10.75 0.66
CA GLN A 103 9.53 -11.92 1.53
C GLN A 103 10.84 -12.66 1.22
N SER A 104 11.35 -12.50 -0.01
CA SER A 104 12.66 -13.01 -0.43
C SER A 104 13.82 -12.05 -0.18
N ASP A 105 13.58 -10.90 0.47
CA ASP A 105 14.61 -9.90 0.77
C ASP A 105 15.62 -10.42 1.79
N SER A 106 16.87 -9.98 1.65
CA SER A 106 17.99 -10.40 2.51
C SER A 106 17.88 -9.84 3.94
N ARG A 107 17.02 -8.84 4.18
CA ARG A 107 16.86 -8.20 5.49
C ARG A 107 15.69 -8.80 6.29
N PRO A 108 15.93 -9.37 7.48
CA PRO A 108 14.89 -10.00 8.28
C PRO A 108 13.77 -9.01 8.69
N ASP A 109 14.10 -7.77 9.05
CA ASP A 109 13.10 -6.76 9.46
C ASP A 109 12.08 -6.44 8.36
N LEU A 110 12.52 -6.46 7.09
CA LEU A 110 11.66 -6.21 5.94
C LEU A 110 10.81 -7.42 5.61
N ARG A 111 11.40 -8.62 5.72
CA ARG A 111 10.68 -9.88 5.51
C ARG A 111 9.58 -10.05 6.54
N ASP A 112 9.86 -9.82 7.81
CA ASP A 112 8.90 -10.00 8.90
C ASP A 112 7.72 -9.03 8.75
N LYS A 113 7.99 -7.76 8.42
CA LYS A 113 6.93 -6.78 8.11
C LYS A 113 6.15 -7.12 6.84
N ALA A 114 6.80 -7.55 5.78
CA ALA A 114 6.12 -7.96 4.55
C ALA A 114 5.21 -9.16 4.80
N GLN A 115 5.65 -10.09 5.65
CA GLN A 115 4.87 -11.27 6.04
C GLN A 115 3.69 -10.90 6.95
N GLU A 116 3.87 -10.00 7.93
CA GLU A 116 2.78 -9.47 8.76
C GLU A 116 1.71 -8.78 7.91
N LEU A 117 2.12 -7.92 6.97
CA LEU A 117 1.20 -7.27 6.03
C LEU A 117 0.48 -8.26 5.13
N TRP A 118 1.16 -9.33 4.71
CA TRP A 118 0.56 -10.39 3.90
C TRP A 118 -0.55 -11.11 4.67
N TYR A 119 -0.33 -11.42 5.96
CA TYR A 119 -1.38 -11.97 6.82
C TYR A 119 -2.52 -10.99 7.05
N PHE A 120 -2.21 -9.71 7.26
CA PHE A 120 -3.23 -8.69 7.51
C PHE A 120 -4.11 -8.45 6.27
N GLU A 121 -3.51 -8.39 5.08
CA GLU A 121 -4.23 -8.30 3.81
C GLU A 121 -5.10 -9.53 3.59
N HIS A 122 -4.58 -10.73 3.85
CA HIS A 122 -5.32 -11.98 3.71
C HIS A 122 -6.48 -12.11 4.72
N VAL A 123 -6.29 -11.61 5.95
CA VAL A 123 -7.35 -11.54 6.97
C VAL A 123 -8.40 -10.52 6.57
N LEU A 124 -8.01 -9.35 6.04
CA LEU A 124 -8.95 -8.36 5.50
C LEU A 124 -9.73 -8.94 4.31
N GLU A 125 -9.08 -9.64 3.38
CA GLU A 125 -9.76 -10.31 2.28
C GLU A 125 -10.68 -11.44 2.76
N MET A 126 -10.31 -12.20 3.80
CA MET A 126 -11.23 -13.19 4.37
C MET A 126 -12.42 -12.53 5.07
N VAL A 127 -12.23 -11.45 5.84
CA VAL A 127 -13.30 -10.79 6.59
C VAL A 127 -14.24 -10.00 5.66
N PHE A 128 -13.70 -9.24 4.71
CA PHE A 128 -14.48 -8.44 3.77
C PHE A 128 -14.95 -9.25 2.54
N GLY A 129 -14.15 -10.21 2.07
CA GLY A 129 -14.54 -11.12 0.98
C GLY A 129 -15.67 -12.07 1.36
N PHE A 130 -15.79 -12.47 2.63
CA PHE A 130 -16.98 -13.17 3.12
C PHE A 130 -18.23 -12.27 3.06
N PHE A 131 -18.08 -10.98 3.40
CA PHE A 131 -19.17 -10.00 3.35
C PHE A 131 -19.65 -9.73 1.92
N CYS A 132 -18.73 -9.75 0.94
CA CYS A 132 -19.06 -9.58 -0.48
C CYS A 132 -19.73 -10.82 -1.11
N LEU A 133 -19.45 -12.03 -0.61
CA LEU A 133 -20.08 -13.30 -1.05
C LEU A 133 -21.42 -13.60 -0.38
N GLN A 134 -21.76 -12.88 0.69
CA GLN A 134 -23.00 -13.07 1.45
C GLN A 134 -24.04 -11.96 1.19
N GLY A 135 -23.76 -11.08 0.22
CA GLY A 135 -24.61 -9.96 -0.21
C GLY A 135 -25.26 -10.15 -1.58
N GLU A 136 -25.66 -11.38 -1.93
CA GLU A 136 -26.52 -11.70 -3.09
C GLU A 136 -27.80 -12.42 -2.65
#